data_AF-A0A024JWG3-F1
#
_entry.id   AF-A0A024JWG3-F1
#
_cell.length_a   1.000
_cell.length_b   1.000
_cell.length_c   1.000
_cell.angle_alpha   90.00
_cell.angle_beta   90.00
_cell.angle_gamma   90.00
#
_symmetry.space_group_name_H-M   'P 1'
#
loop_
_entity.id
_entity.type
_entity.pdbx_description
1 polymer ?
#
loop_
_entity_poly.entity_id
_entity_poly.type
_entity_poly.pdbx_seq_one_letter_code
_entity_poly.pdbx_strand_id
1 'polypeptide(L)'
;MTDLIVDPDAIGTAAGELQGIGSALEATNAAAAAPTTGVLAPATDSVSLRTAAFLDAQAAQYQALSAQAELFHNQFVQTLVNAQNAYTDTETSNAAALQSGDQIALIMGGTGNPTPTDTYVQEVYQTFVLPNYPGYSPQGLYTPEQLWPLTGINSKSFTQSVQEGIAILNNAIMSHTTAGDQLLVVGYSQSATIATMEMRYLNALPAVLRPDPNLLNFMMLADPNNPVTGGILTRFIPGFFTAFHVPTPADTIYLATIYGIQYDPVAQFPAGIFNISADLNAIFGVPLHTQTPLLTAAQLATAVQQQIGNTTYFIVPTTNLPLLDPLRMFVPILGNPLADLLQPFLKPLVDFGYATGLPGPLQSLSSVAVAGASPGISVPLATGLPPAGFLPIPSNAR
;
A
#
# COMPACT_ATOMS: atom_id res chain seq x y z
N MET A 1 1.22 -5.65 -2.61
CA MET A 1 1.31 -6.75 -1.66
C MET A 1 -0.01 -7.46 -1.53
N THR A 2 0.03 -8.77 -1.68
CA THR A 2 -0.91 -9.63 -0.99
C THR A 2 -0.59 -9.55 0.49
N ASP A 3 -1.46 -8.95 1.29
CA ASP A 3 -1.41 -9.08 2.74
C ASP A 3 -1.54 -10.57 3.03
N LEU A 4 -0.42 -11.17 3.45
CA LEU A 4 -0.41 -12.54 3.89
C LEU A 4 -0.85 -12.53 5.35
N ILE A 5 -2.17 -12.45 5.55
CA ILE A 5 -2.74 -12.66 6.87
C ILE A 5 -2.60 -14.15 7.16
N VAL A 6 -1.72 -14.44 8.12
CA VAL A 6 -1.54 -15.79 8.64
C VAL A 6 -2.14 -15.82 10.03
N ASP A 7 -3.08 -16.73 10.26
CA ASP A 7 -3.64 -17.02 11.57
C ASP A 7 -2.92 -18.28 12.11
N PRO A 8 -1.94 -18.13 13.03
CA PRO A 8 -1.20 -19.27 13.56
C PRO A 8 -2.08 -20.26 14.31
N ASP A 9 -3.15 -19.80 14.94
CA ASP A 9 -4.10 -20.66 15.68
C ASP A 9 -4.93 -21.50 14.71
N ALA A 10 -5.32 -20.94 13.56
CA ALA A 10 -5.98 -21.69 12.49
C ALA A 10 -5.04 -22.74 11.88
N ILE A 11 -3.75 -22.43 11.70
CA ILE A 11 -2.74 -23.41 11.24
C ILE A 11 -2.54 -24.53 12.27
N GLY A 12 -2.44 -24.19 13.55
CA GLY A 12 -2.32 -25.17 14.63
C GLY A 12 -3.54 -26.09 14.70
N THR A 13 -4.75 -25.54 14.54
CA THR A 13 -6.00 -26.30 14.49
C THR A 13 -6.00 -27.26 13.29
N ALA A 14 -5.66 -26.78 12.09
CA ALA A 14 -5.59 -27.61 10.89
C ALA A 14 -4.52 -28.71 11.00
N ALA A 15 -3.36 -28.42 11.60
CA ALA A 15 -2.32 -29.42 11.85
C ALA A 15 -2.82 -30.51 12.81
N GLY A 16 -3.55 -30.15 13.87
CA GLY A 16 -4.17 -31.09 14.80
C GLY A 16 -5.24 -31.98 14.15
N GLU A 17 -6.10 -31.41 13.31
CA GLU A 17 -7.10 -32.15 12.54
C GLU A 17 -6.45 -33.14 11.56
N LEU A 18 -5.42 -32.68 10.83
CA LEU A 18 -4.66 -33.54 9.91
C LEU A 18 -3.93 -34.65 10.65
N GLN A 19 -3.38 -34.39 11.84
CA GLN A 19 -2.79 -35.44 12.68
C GLN A 19 -3.83 -36.50 13.05
N GLY A 20 -5.04 -36.08 13.44
CA GLY A 20 -6.15 -36.98 13.74
C GLY A 20 -6.58 -37.84 12.54
N ILE A 21 -6.66 -37.25 11.35
CA ILE A 21 -6.94 -37.97 10.09
C ILE A 21 -5.83 -38.99 9.80
N GLY A 22 -4.57 -38.60 9.96
CA GLY A 22 -3.41 -39.48 9.78
C GLY A 22 -3.47 -40.70 10.69
N SER A 23 -3.73 -40.51 11.98
CA SER A 23 -3.87 -41.62 12.94
C SER A 23 -5.05 -42.54 12.63
N ALA A 24 -6.17 -41.99 12.16
CA ALA A 24 -7.32 -42.80 11.74
C ALA A 24 -7.02 -43.65 10.50
N LEU A 25 -6.29 -43.08 9.53
CA LEU A 25 -5.86 -43.78 8.33
C LEU A 25 -4.82 -44.87 8.64
N GLU A 26 -3.85 -44.58 9.51
CA GLU A 26 -2.88 -45.56 10.00
C GLU A 26 -3.57 -46.75 10.67
N ALA A 27 -4.49 -46.48 11.61
CA ALA A 27 -5.27 -47.51 12.28
C ALA A 27 -6.12 -48.35 11.30
N THR A 28 -6.72 -47.70 10.29
CA THR A 28 -7.51 -48.37 9.26
C THR A 28 -6.64 -49.25 8.35
N ASN A 29 -5.49 -48.74 7.90
CA ASN A 29 -4.55 -49.46 7.05
C ASN A 29 -3.94 -50.67 7.79
N ALA A 30 -3.61 -50.51 9.07
CA ALA A 30 -3.16 -51.58 9.93
C ALA A 30 -4.23 -52.66 10.12
N ALA A 31 -5.48 -52.27 10.36
CA ALA A 31 -6.60 -53.21 10.48
C ALA A 31 -6.91 -53.95 9.17
N ALA A 32 -6.72 -53.29 8.03
CA ALA A 32 -6.95 -53.86 6.69
C ALA A 32 -5.81 -54.79 6.24
N ALA A 33 -4.60 -54.68 6.82
CA ALA A 33 -3.45 -55.47 6.40
C ALA A 33 -3.72 -56.98 6.50
N ALA A 34 -4.04 -57.48 7.70
CA ALA A 34 -4.24 -58.91 7.94
C ALA A 34 -5.32 -59.58 7.06
N PRO A 35 -6.53 -59.01 6.85
CA PRO A 35 -7.55 -59.64 6.01
C PRO A 35 -7.31 -59.50 4.51
N THR A 36 -6.44 -58.58 4.06
CA THR A 36 -6.14 -58.38 2.64
C THR A 36 -4.86 -59.06 2.18
N THR A 37 -3.99 -59.43 3.12
CA THR A 37 -2.78 -60.23 2.89
C THR A 37 -3.01 -61.67 3.34
N GLY A 38 -2.53 -62.65 2.59
CA GLY A 38 -2.72 -64.08 2.90
C GLY A 38 -4.07 -64.62 2.44
N VAL A 39 -4.63 -64.05 1.37
CA VAL A 39 -5.86 -64.53 0.73
C VAL A 39 -5.63 -65.96 0.26
N LEU A 40 -6.39 -66.90 0.82
CA LEU A 40 -6.33 -68.29 0.40
C LEU A 40 -7.08 -68.48 -0.92
N ALA A 41 -6.54 -69.35 -1.77
CA ALA A 41 -7.23 -69.74 -2.99
C ALA A 41 -8.55 -70.46 -2.65
N PRO A 42 -9.67 -70.08 -3.27
CA PRO A 42 -10.98 -70.70 -3.00
C PRO A 42 -11.06 -72.15 -3.51
N ALA A 43 -10.15 -72.56 -4.39
CA ALA A 43 -10.00 -73.92 -4.91
C ALA A 43 -8.54 -74.20 -5.27
N THR A 44 -8.21 -75.47 -5.54
CA THR A 44 -6.85 -75.95 -5.86
C THR A 44 -6.46 -75.79 -7.33
N ASP A 45 -7.35 -75.25 -8.16
CA ASP A 45 -7.06 -75.02 -9.57
C ASP A 45 -6.05 -73.87 -9.76
N SER A 46 -5.37 -73.89 -10.90
CA SER A 46 -4.29 -72.94 -11.21
C SER A 46 -4.77 -71.50 -11.37
N VAL A 47 -6.05 -71.26 -11.70
CA VAL A 47 -6.62 -69.92 -11.81
C VAL A 47 -6.87 -69.35 -10.41
N SER A 48 -7.51 -70.12 -9.52
CA SER A 48 -7.75 -69.73 -8.13
C SER A 48 -6.45 -69.42 -7.36
N LEU A 49 -5.42 -70.26 -7.50
CA LEU A 49 -4.12 -70.04 -6.88
C LEU A 49 -3.41 -68.78 -7.41
N ARG A 50 -3.48 -68.53 -8.73
CA ARG A 50 -2.87 -67.35 -9.35
C ARG A 50 -3.60 -66.06 -8.98
N THR A 51 -4.93 -66.11 -8.89
CA THR A 51 -5.74 -64.96 -8.47
C THR A 51 -5.48 -64.61 -7.01
N ALA A 52 -5.40 -65.60 -6.11
CA ALA A 52 -5.02 -65.38 -4.71
C ALA A 52 -3.62 -64.74 -4.59
N ALA A 53 -2.62 -65.29 -5.28
CA ALA A 53 -1.26 -64.74 -5.29
C ALA A 53 -1.19 -63.32 -5.88
N PHE A 54 -2.01 -63.00 -6.88
CA PHE A 54 -2.12 -61.65 -7.44
C PHE A 54 -2.71 -60.66 -6.43
N LEU A 55 -3.78 -61.04 -5.72
CA LEU A 55 -4.41 -60.21 -4.70
C LEU A 55 -3.46 -59.95 -3.53
N ASP A 56 -2.71 -60.97 -3.09
CA ASP A 56 -1.68 -60.83 -2.05
C ASP A 56 -0.56 -59.86 -2.48
N ALA A 57 -0.08 -59.99 -3.72
CA ALA A 57 0.95 -59.10 -4.24
C ALA A 57 0.46 -57.64 -4.33
N GLN A 58 -0.80 -57.44 -4.74
CA GLN A 58 -1.42 -56.11 -4.78
C GLN A 58 -1.59 -55.51 -3.38
N ALA A 59 -2.01 -56.31 -2.39
CA ALA A 59 -2.14 -55.89 -1.00
C ALA A 59 -0.77 -55.50 -0.40
N ALA A 60 0.27 -56.28 -0.66
CA ALA A 60 1.63 -55.95 -0.21
C ALA A 60 2.15 -54.62 -0.80
N GLN A 61 1.89 -54.37 -2.09
CA GLN A 61 2.23 -53.08 -2.73
C GLN A 61 1.44 -51.92 -2.14
N TYR A 62 0.14 -52.12 -1.86
CA TYR A 62 -0.69 -51.11 -1.21
C TYR A 62 -0.17 -50.76 0.19
N GLN A 63 0.23 -51.75 0.99
CA GLN A 63 0.79 -51.52 2.32
C GLN A 63 2.12 -50.75 2.27
N ALA A 64 3.01 -51.09 1.32
CA ALA A 64 4.27 -50.37 1.12
C ALA A 64 4.06 -48.90 0.69
N LEU A 65 3.07 -48.65 -0.18
CA LEU A 65 2.71 -47.28 -0.60
C LEU A 65 2.05 -46.50 0.55
N SER A 66 1.20 -47.16 1.33
CA SER A 66 0.52 -46.54 2.48
C SER A 66 1.50 -46.09 3.55
N ALA A 67 2.55 -46.88 3.82
CA ALA A 67 3.63 -46.48 4.73
C ALA A 67 4.43 -45.27 4.23
N GLN A 68 4.66 -45.15 2.92
CA GLN A 68 5.32 -43.97 2.35
C GLN A 68 4.42 -42.72 2.44
N ALA A 69 3.11 -42.88 2.21
CA ALA A 69 2.14 -41.80 2.36
C ALA A 69 2.04 -41.32 3.81
N GLU A 70 2.13 -42.22 4.79
CA GLU A 70 2.15 -41.89 6.21
C GLU A 70 3.39 -41.06 6.58
N LEU A 71 4.58 -41.45 6.12
CA LEU A 71 5.80 -40.67 6.34
C LEU A 71 5.71 -39.27 5.74
N PHE A 72 5.18 -39.15 4.52
CA PHE A 72 4.94 -37.85 3.89
C PHE A 72 3.93 -37.01 4.69
N HIS A 73 2.81 -37.61 5.11
CA HIS A 73 1.79 -36.94 5.92
C HIS A 73 2.37 -36.42 7.23
N ASN A 74 3.15 -37.25 7.94
CA ASN A 74 3.79 -36.86 9.18
C ASN A 74 4.79 -35.70 8.98
N GLN A 75 5.56 -35.71 7.90
CA GLN A 75 6.46 -34.61 7.54
C GLN A 75 5.70 -33.33 7.20
N PHE A 76 4.58 -33.46 6.49
CA PHE A 76 3.71 -32.33 6.14
C PHE A 76 3.10 -31.67 7.38
N VAL A 77 2.52 -32.47 8.29
CA VAL A 77 1.98 -31.99 9.55
C VAL A 77 3.06 -31.34 10.42
N GLN A 78 4.25 -31.95 10.52
CA GLN A 78 5.36 -31.35 11.27
C GLN A 78 5.82 -30.02 10.68
N THR A 79 5.79 -29.89 9.35
CA THR A 79 6.12 -28.63 8.66
C THR A 79 5.10 -27.53 9.00
N LEU A 80 3.81 -27.87 9.08
CA LEU A 80 2.76 -26.93 9.50
C LEU A 80 2.93 -26.47 10.96
N VAL A 81 3.25 -27.38 11.87
CA VAL A 81 3.52 -27.05 13.28
C VAL A 81 4.75 -26.14 13.41
N ASN A 82 5.81 -26.42 12.65
CA ASN A 82 7.00 -25.58 12.63
C ASN A 82 6.69 -24.18 12.08
N ALA A 83 5.86 -24.09 11.04
CA ALA A 83 5.41 -22.81 10.48
C ALA A 83 4.59 -22.01 11.50
N GLN A 84 3.63 -22.64 12.19
CA GLN A 84 2.86 -22.00 13.27
C GLN A 84 3.77 -21.37 14.32
N ASN A 85 4.75 -22.13 14.82
CA ASN A 85 5.68 -21.63 15.84
C ASN A 85 6.50 -20.45 15.32
N ALA A 86 7.01 -20.54 14.09
CA ALA A 86 7.76 -19.45 13.47
C ALA A 86 6.91 -18.16 13.31
N TYR A 87 5.64 -18.28 12.93
CA TYR A 87 4.73 -17.12 12.86
C TYR A 87 4.43 -16.55 14.25
N THR A 88 4.20 -17.40 15.26
CA THR A 88 3.93 -16.97 16.64
C THR A 88 5.13 -16.26 17.28
N ASP A 89 6.34 -16.78 17.06
CA ASP A 89 7.59 -16.17 17.52
C ASP A 89 7.84 -14.83 16.84
N THR A 90 7.50 -14.73 15.55
CA THR A 90 7.59 -13.47 14.78
C THR A 90 6.62 -12.43 15.34
N GLU A 91 5.34 -12.79 15.56
CA GLU A 91 4.36 -11.90 16.18
C GLU A 91 4.79 -11.44 17.58
N THR A 92 5.37 -12.33 18.38
CA THR A 92 5.89 -11.98 19.71
C THR A 92 7.09 -11.04 19.63
N SER A 93 8.01 -11.26 18.69
CA SER A 93 9.16 -10.39 18.46
C SER A 93 8.74 -9.00 17.94
N ASN A 94 7.77 -8.96 17.03
CA ASN A 94 7.21 -7.71 16.50
C ASN A 94 6.47 -6.94 17.61
N ALA A 95 5.66 -7.63 18.43
CA ALA A 95 4.99 -7.05 19.59
C ALA A 95 5.98 -6.49 20.62
N ALA A 96 7.12 -7.16 20.83
CA ALA A 96 8.19 -6.67 21.71
C ALA A 96 8.95 -5.47 21.11
N ALA A 97 9.14 -5.44 19.79
CA ALA A 97 9.74 -4.30 19.07
C ALA A 97 8.83 -3.05 19.11
N LEU A 98 7.51 -3.23 19.20
CA LEU A 98 6.53 -2.14 19.25
C LEU A 98 6.44 -1.38 20.59
N GLN A 99 7.15 -1.81 21.64
CA GLN A 99 7.02 -1.26 23.01
C GLN A 99 8.19 -0.40 23.53
N SER A 100 9.23 -0.09 22.75
CA SER A 100 10.40 0.65 23.27
C SER A 100 10.84 1.91 22.51
N GLY A 101 10.20 2.27 21.39
CA GLY A 101 10.55 3.46 20.62
C GLY A 101 9.56 4.63 20.80
N ASP A 102 9.99 5.82 20.40
CA ASP A 102 9.16 7.01 20.39
C ASP A 102 8.06 6.90 19.31
N GLN A 103 6.93 7.59 19.51
CA GLN A 103 5.90 7.74 18.49
C GLN A 103 6.07 9.10 17.81
N ILE A 104 6.40 9.12 16.52
CA ILE A 104 6.86 10.32 15.81
C ILE A 104 6.05 10.54 14.54
N ALA A 105 5.56 11.75 14.33
CA ALA A 105 4.99 12.19 13.06
C ALA A 105 5.98 13.11 12.35
N LEU A 106 6.69 12.60 11.33
CA LEU A 106 7.58 13.39 10.48
C LEU A 106 6.76 14.13 9.43
N ILE A 107 6.64 15.44 9.57
CA ILE A 107 5.82 16.32 8.74
C ILE A 107 6.72 17.09 7.77
N MET A 108 6.52 16.87 6.47
CA MET A 108 7.22 17.57 5.38
C MET A 108 6.37 18.70 4.80
N GLY A 109 7.05 19.71 4.24
CA GLY A 109 6.43 20.82 3.54
C GLY A 109 6.12 20.47 2.08
N GLY A 110 5.39 21.35 1.39
CA GLY A 110 5.24 21.29 -0.07
C GLY A 110 6.23 22.22 -0.76
N THR A 111 6.14 22.29 -2.10
CA THR A 111 6.99 23.16 -2.93
C THR A 111 7.09 24.58 -2.35
N GLY A 112 8.33 25.05 -2.12
CA GLY A 112 8.65 26.34 -1.53
C GLY A 112 8.79 26.33 0.00
N ASN A 113 8.57 25.20 0.67
CA ASN A 113 8.66 25.05 2.13
C ASN A 113 9.66 23.93 2.54
N PRO A 114 10.97 24.13 2.33
CA PRO A 114 11.97 23.09 2.58
C PRO A 114 12.20 22.78 4.07
N THR A 115 11.98 23.75 4.94
CA THR A 115 12.04 23.59 6.40
C THR A 115 10.71 24.04 6.97
N PRO A 116 9.77 23.09 7.17
CA PRO A 116 8.45 23.40 7.72
C PRO A 116 8.57 24.16 9.04
N THR A 117 7.86 25.27 9.17
CA THR A 117 7.84 26.03 10.42
C THR A 117 7.07 25.29 11.51
N ASP A 118 7.39 25.54 12.77
CA ASP A 118 6.68 24.94 13.90
C ASP A 118 5.16 25.19 13.83
N THR A 119 4.74 26.38 13.40
CA THR A 119 3.32 26.70 13.18
C THR A 119 2.67 25.76 12.18
N TYR A 120 3.29 25.58 11.01
CA TYR A 120 2.77 24.68 9.98
C TYR A 120 2.72 23.23 10.48
N VAL A 121 3.79 22.77 11.13
CA VAL A 121 3.89 21.42 11.70
C VAL A 121 2.77 21.17 12.71
N GLN A 122 2.51 22.14 13.60
CA GLN A 122 1.44 22.03 14.59
C GLN A 122 0.04 22.09 13.98
N GLU A 123 -0.21 22.95 12.98
CA GLU A 123 -1.51 23.03 12.31
C GLU A 123 -1.87 21.72 11.59
N VAL A 124 -0.90 21.13 10.87
CA VAL A 124 -1.06 19.82 10.23
C VAL A 124 -1.27 18.73 11.29
N TYR A 125 -0.46 18.74 12.36
CA TYR A 125 -0.58 17.77 13.44
C TYR A 125 -1.96 17.79 14.09
N GLN A 126 -2.44 18.96 14.51
CA GLN A 126 -3.71 19.11 15.21
C GLN A 126 -4.90 18.68 14.35
N THR A 127 -4.84 18.96 13.06
CA THR A 127 -5.95 18.70 12.13
C THR A 127 -5.98 17.25 11.66
N PHE A 128 -4.84 16.69 11.25
CA PHE A 128 -4.79 15.41 10.55
C PHE A 128 -4.22 14.27 11.38
N VAL A 129 -3.19 14.55 12.18
CA VAL A 129 -2.44 13.51 12.90
C VAL A 129 -3.11 13.18 14.22
N LEU A 130 -3.27 14.17 15.12
CA LEU A 130 -3.76 13.97 16.49
C LEU A 130 -5.09 13.18 16.56
N PRO A 131 -6.09 13.40 15.68
CA PRO A 131 -7.35 12.64 15.75
C PRO A 131 -7.21 11.14 15.44
N ASN A 132 -6.19 10.75 14.66
CA ASN A 132 -6.01 9.39 14.14
C ASN A 132 -4.81 8.66 14.77
N TYR A 133 -3.82 9.42 15.23
CA TYR A 133 -2.56 8.95 15.80
C TYR A 133 -2.29 9.67 17.14
N PRO A 134 -3.17 9.48 18.15
CA PRO A 134 -2.98 10.10 19.45
C PRO A 134 -1.67 9.60 20.09
N GLY A 135 -0.89 10.51 20.67
CA GLY A 135 0.38 10.19 21.33
C GLY A 135 1.63 10.41 20.46
N TYR A 136 1.47 10.57 19.14
CA TYR A 136 2.57 10.90 18.25
C TYR A 136 3.10 12.32 18.49
N SER A 137 4.41 12.48 18.53
CA SER A 137 5.08 13.77 18.64
C SER A 137 5.38 14.33 17.24
N PRO A 138 4.91 15.53 16.88
CA PRO A 138 5.13 16.09 15.55
C PRO A 138 6.54 16.67 15.42
N GLN A 139 7.20 16.36 14.31
CA GLN A 139 8.55 16.84 13.98
C GLN A 139 8.60 17.26 12.51
N GLY A 140 9.14 18.45 12.23
CA GLY A 140 9.37 18.90 10.86
C GLY A 140 10.57 18.16 10.23
N LEU A 141 10.40 17.60 9.03
CA LEU A 141 11.51 17.03 8.27
C LEU A 141 11.92 17.99 7.14
N TYR A 142 13.23 18.27 7.05
CA TYR A 142 13.76 19.01 5.92
C TYR A 142 13.71 18.17 4.63
N THR A 143 13.20 18.75 3.56
CA THR A 143 13.33 18.24 2.19
C THR A 143 13.58 19.43 1.25
N PRO A 144 14.13 19.24 0.04
CA PRO A 144 14.52 20.39 -0.78
C PRO A 144 13.35 21.26 -1.24
N GLU A 145 12.20 20.66 -1.56
CA GLU A 145 10.95 21.34 -1.96
C GLU A 145 11.12 22.44 -3.01
N GLN A 146 12.03 22.25 -3.96
CA GLN A 146 12.33 23.19 -5.04
C GLN A 146 11.62 22.81 -6.34
N LEU A 147 11.27 23.82 -7.12
CA LEU A 147 10.67 23.69 -8.43
C LEU A 147 11.10 24.87 -9.31
N TRP A 148 12.19 24.72 -10.05
CA TRP A 148 12.56 25.72 -11.05
C TRP A 148 11.50 25.82 -12.16
N PRO A 149 11.08 27.04 -12.56
CA PRO A 149 11.52 28.36 -12.07
C PRO A 149 10.68 28.94 -10.93
N LEU A 150 9.61 28.27 -10.47
CA LEU A 150 8.66 28.80 -9.48
C LEU A 150 9.31 29.14 -8.13
N THR A 151 10.26 28.33 -7.65
CA THR A 151 10.96 28.59 -6.37
C THR A 151 12.21 29.46 -6.52
N GLY A 152 12.48 29.99 -7.71
CA GLY A 152 13.60 30.88 -8.00
C GLY A 152 14.49 30.40 -9.14
N ILE A 153 15.17 31.34 -9.81
CA ILE A 153 15.93 31.09 -11.04
C ILE A 153 17.17 30.18 -10.87
N ASN A 154 17.67 30.04 -9.64
CA ASN A 154 18.82 29.18 -9.29
C ASN A 154 18.39 27.91 -8.53
N SER A 155 17.08 27.65 -8.43
CA SER A 155 16.57 26.47 -7.74
C SER A 155 16.73 25.19 -8.58
N LYS A 156 16.69 24.05 -7.91
CA LYS A 156 16.70 22.71 -8.53
C LYS A 156 15.45 22.52 -9.40
N SER A 157 15.57 21.67 -10.42
CA SER A 157 14.38 21.16 -11.10
C SER A 157 13.54 20.31 -10.13
N PHE A 158 12.25 20.12 -10.44
CA PHE A 158 11.39 19.21 -9.68
C PHE A 158 12.06 17.84 -9.45
N THR A 159 12.64 17.28 -10.51
CA THR A 159 13.28 15.97 -10.46
C THR A 159 14.46 15.90 -9.52
N GLN A 160 15.33 16.90 -9.57
CA GLN A 160 16.47 16.96 -8.65
C GLN A 160 16.01 17.14 -7.21
N SER A 161 14.98 17.96 -6.99
CA SER A 161 14.40 18.19 -5.67
C SER A 161 13.80 16.92 -5.07
N VAL A 162 12.94 16.23 -5.83
CA VAL A 162 12.29 14.98 -5.39
C VAL A 162 13.32 13.88 -5.17
N GLN A 163 14.32 13.72 -6.05
CA GLN A 163 15.35 12.68 -5.90
C GLN A 163 16.16 12.84 -4.60
N GLU A 164 16.56 14.07 -4.27
CA GLU A 164 17.28 14.35 -3.03
C GLU A 164 16.36 14.20 -1.81
N GLY A 165 15.09 14.61 -1.93
CA GLY A 165 14.07 14.40 -0.91
C GLY A 165 13.83 12.92 -0.57
N ILE A 166 13.83 12.03 -1.57
CA ILE A 166 13.69 10.57 -1.36
C ILE A 166 14.83 10.04 -0.49
N ALA A 167 16.08 10.42 -0.79
CA ALA A 167 17.22 9.98 -0.01
C ALA A 167 17.16 10.48 1.45
N ILE A 168 16.71 11.72 1.65
CA ILE A 168 16.53 12.28 3.01
C ILE A 168 15.44 11.53 3.77
N LEU A 169 14.28 11.33 3.14
CA LEU A 169 13.16 10.62 3.75
C LEU A 169 13.53 9.17 4.09
N ASN A 170 14.18 8.46 3.17
CA ASN A 170 14.62 7.08 3.40
C ASN A 170 15.56 6.99 4.62
N ASN A 171 16.55 7.87 4.71
CA ASN A 171 17.45 7.91 5.87
C ASN A 171 16.71 8.14 7.18
N ALA A 172 15.72 9.04 7.20
CA ALA A 172 14.90 9.31 8.37
C ALA A 172 14.06 8.08 8.76
N ILE A 173 13.36 7.47 7.80
CA ILE A 173 12.56 6.26 8.02
C ILE A 173 13.44 5.16 8.60
N MET A 174 14.53 4.80 7.92
CA MET A 174 15.39 3.71 8.34
C MET A 174 16.01 3.96 9.73
N SER A 175 16.39 5.20 10.03
CA SER A 175 16.92 5.55 11.36
C SER A 175 15.90 5.32 12.47
N HIS A 176 14.68 5.84 12.31
CA HIS A 176 13.62 5.72 13.31
C HIS A 176 13.15 4.28 13.47
N THR A 177 12.85 3.58 12.37
CA THR A 177 12.31 2.23 12.45
C THR A 177 13.36 1.22 12.94
N THR A 178 14.65 1.45 12.69
CA THR A 178 15.73 0.62 13.28
C THR A 178 15.90 0.89 14.78
N ALA A 179 15.59 2.09 15.24
CA ALA A 179 15.54 2.42 16.67
C ALA A 179 14.30 1.85 17.38
N GLY A 180 13.34 1.31 16.63
CA GLY A 180 12.06 0.79 17.14
C GLY A 180 10.97 1.86 17.28
N ASP A 181 11.20 3.07 16.77
CA ASP A 181 10.22 4.14 16.80
C ASP A 181 9.02 3.82 15.89
N GLN A 182 7.82 4.18 16.34
CA GLN A 182 6.62 4.15 15.50
C GLN A 182 6.53 5.46 14.74
N LEU A 183 6.63 5.39 13.42
CA LEU A 183 6.77 6.53 12.55
C LEU A 183 5.52 6.73 11.66
N LEU A 184 5.01 7.95 11.63
CA LEU A 184 4.06 8.43 10.63
C LEU A 184 4.77 9.44 9.73
N VAL A 185 4.86 9.16 8.43
CA VAL A 185 5.36 10.10 7.42
C VAL A 185 4.19 10.90 6.88
N VAL A 186 4.23 12.23 7.02
CA VAL A 186 3.23 13.16 6.48
C VAL A 186 3.84 13.98 5.35
N GLY A 187 3.40 13.76 4.12
CA GLY A 187 3.81 14.52 2.93
C GLY A 187 2.68 15.40 2.40
N TYR A 188 3.00 16.60 1.92
CA TYR A 188 2.08 17.53 1.26
C TYR A 188 2.59 17.92 -0.13
N SER A 189 1.74 17.83 -1.15
CA SER A 189 2.08 18.28 -2.52
C SER A 189 3.35 17.57 -3.04
N GLN A 190 4.45 18.27 -3.30
CA GLN A 190 5.71 17.67 -3.75
C GLN A 190 6.26 16.62 -2.77
N SER A 191 6.16 16.80 -1.45
CA SER A 191 6.61 15.77 -0.50
C SER A 191 5.67 14.57 -0.41
N ALA A 192 4.41 14.69 -0.85
CA ALA A 192 3.56 13.51 -1.10
C ALA A 192 4.08 12.68 -2.29
N THR A 193 4.65 13.33 -3.32
CA THR A 193 5.39 12.61 -4.38
C THR A 193 6.65 11.95 -3.84
N ILE A 194 7.41 12.60 -2.95
CA ILE A 194 8.57 11.99 -2.27
C ILE A 194 8.15 10.74 -1.49
N ALA A 195 7.12 10.86 -0.64
CA ALA A 195 6.56 9.73 0.11
C ALA A 195 6.06 8.62 -0.82
N THR A 196 5.42 8.96 -1.94
CA THR A 196 4.99 7.99 -2.94
C THR A 196 6.16 7.21 -3.53
N MET A 197 7.24 7.89 -3.91
CA MET A 197 8.42 7.20 -4.44
C MET A 197 9.06 6.29 -3.39
N GLU A 198 9.09 6.75 -2.14
CA GLU A 198 9.61 5.96 -1.02
C GLU A 198 8.77 4.70 -0.75
N MET A 199 7.44 4.83 -0.71
CA MET A 199 6.55 3.66 -0.60
C MET A 199 6.81 2.65 -1.72
N ARG A 200 7.02 3.12 -2.96
CA ARG A 200 7.32 2.23 -4.10
C ARG A 200 8.70 1.56 -3.94
N TYR A 201 9.69 2.30 -3.47
CA TYR A 201 11.02 1.76 -3.18
C TYR A 201 10.95 0.66 -2.10
N LEU A 202 10.30 0.94 -0.96
CA LEU A 202 10.13 -0.02 0.13
C LEU A 202 9.35 -1.28 -0.32
N ASN A 203 8.29 -1.11 -1.12
CA ASN A 203 7.54 -2.24 -1.69
C ASN A 203 8.39 -3.14 -2.60
N ALA A 204 9.44 -2.58 -3.23
CA ALA A 204 10.34 -3.32 -4.12
C ALA A 204 11.49 -4.03 -3.37
N LEU A 205 11.79 -3.67 -2.13
CA LEU A 205 12.83 -4.31 -1.33
C LEU A 205 12.45 -5.76 -0.98
N PRO A 206 13.43 -6.66 -0.76
CA PRO A 206 13.18 -7.92 -0.06
C PRO A 206 12.56 -7.68 1.32
N ALA A 207 11.65 -8.54 1.77
CA ALA A 207 10.91 -8.36 3.03
C ALA A 207 11.83 -8.10 4.25
N VAL A 208 12.97 -8.78 4.33
CA VAL A 208 13.96 -8.63 5.42
C VAL A 208 14.63 -7.26 5.48
N LEU A 209 14.58 -6.46 4.40
CA LEU A 209 15.17 -5.12 4.34
C LEU A 209 14.13 -4.01 4.50
N ARG A 210 12.84 -4.36 4.64
CA ARG A 210 11.77 -3.38 4.81
C ARG A 210 11.62 -3.03 6.28
N PRO A 211 11.30 -1.76 6.61
CA PRO A 211 10.71 -1.43 7.90
C PRO A 211 9.54 -2.36 8.23
N ASP A 212 9.41 -2.71 9.51
CA ASP A 212 8.25 -3.44 10.01
C ASP A 212 6.97 -2.63 9.71
N PRO A 213 5.92 -3.22 9.10
CA PRO A 213 4.68 -2.51 8.81
C PRO A 213 3.97 -1.96 10.06
N ASN A 214 4.24 -2.49 11.25
CA ASN A 214 3.71 -1.96 12.50
C ASN A 214 4.44 -0.69 12.98
N LEU A 215 5.63 -0.40 12.44
CA LEU A 215 6.44 0.76 12.80
C LEU A 215 6.31 1.91 11.82
N LEU A 216 5.68 1.75 10.66
CA LEU A 216 5.67 2.79 9.61
C LEU A 216 4.29 2.95 8.96
N ASN A 217 3.80 4.18 8.96
CA ASN A 217 2.57 4.58 8.28
C ASN A 217 2.81 5.84 7.42
N PHE A 218 1.93 6.07 6.45
CA PHE A 218 1.99 7.21 5.53
C PHE A 218 0.70 8.03 5.53
N MET A 219 0.85 9.34 5.41
CA MET A 219 -0.24 10.28 5.22
C MET A 219 0.15 11.29 4.15
N MET A 220 -0.68 11.43 3.12
CA MET A 220 -0.43 12.30 1.99
C MET A 220 -1.54 13.33 1.88
N LEU A 221 -1.16 14.60 1.88
CA LEU A 221 -2.04 15.73 1.70
C LEU A 221 -1.86 16.27 0.28
N ALA A 222 -2.96 16.41 -0.46
CA ALA A 222 -2.95 16.90 -1.84
C ALA A 222 -1.96 16.15 -2.74
N ASP A 223 -2.02 14.82 -2.71
CA ASP A 223 -1.07 13.93 -3.38
C ASP A 223 -1.11 14.07 -4.92
N PRO A 224 -0.05 14.57 -5.58
CA PRO A 224 0.02 14.66 -7.04
C PRO A 224 -0.05 13.29 -7.74
N ASN A 225 0.27 12.22 -7.02
CA ASN A 225 0.30 10.84 -7.50
C ASN A 225 -0.98 10.05 -7.14
N ASN A 226 -2.02 10.72 -6.62
CA ASN A 226 -3.25 10.07 -6.17
C ASN A 226 -3.92 9.23 -7.30
N PRO A 227 -4.00 7.89 -7.18
CA PRO A 227 -4.52 7.04 -8.24
C PRO A 227 -6.05 7.03 -8.35
N VAL A 228 -6.78 7.34 -7.27
CA VAL A 228 -8.24 7.18 -7.20
C VAL A 228 -8.94 8.38 -7.79
N THR A 229 -8.58 9.58 -7.33
CA THR A 229 -9.12 10.82 -7.91
C THR A 229 -8.39 11.24 -9.18
N GLY A 230 -7.17 10.76 -9.35
CA GLY A 230 -6.30 11.05 -10.49
C GLY A 230 -5.53 12.35 -10.32
N GLY A 231 -4.49 12.35 -9.49
CA GLY A 231 -3.59 13.49 -9.39
C GLY A 231 -2.88 13.81 -10.71
N ILE A 232 -2.33 15.01 -10.82
CA ILE A 232 -1.70 15.50 -12.06
C ILE A 232 -0.61 14.55 -12.56
N LEU A 233 0.19 13.96 -11.67
CA LEU A 233 1.23 12.99 -12.00
C LEU A 233 0.69 11.58 -12.31
N THR A 234 -0.62 11.39 -12.40
CA THR A 234 -1.26 10.16 -12.91
C THR A 234 -2.01 10.37 -14.24
N ARG A 235 -2.25 11.63 -14.62
CA ARG A 235 -3.18 11.98 -15.71
C ARG A 235 -2.54 12.81 -16.82
N PHE A 236 -1.74 13.81 -16.45
CA PHE A 236 -1.25 14.81 -17.39
C PHE A 236 0.24 15.04 -17.21
N ILE A 237 0.97 15.01 -18.33
CA ILE A 237 2.41 15.25 -18.33
C ILE A 237 2.77 16.23 -19.45
N PRO A 238 3.03 17.50 -19.14
CA PRO A 238 3.85 18.33 -20.00
C PRO A 238 5.31 18.26 -19.51
N GLY A 239 6.21 17.69 -20.32
CA GLY A 239 7.66 17.87 -20.15
C GLY A 239 8.27 17.29 -18.86
N PHE A 240 8.93 18.13 -18.06
CA PHE A 240 9.94 17.81 -17.02
C PHE A 240 9.51 16.87 -15.87
N PHE A 241 8.24 16.47 -15.79
CA PHE A 241 7.66 15.68 -14.69
C PHE A 241 7.55 14.17 -14.97
N THR A 242 7.96 13.71 -16.15
CA THR A 242 7.78 12.32 -16.61
C THR A 242 8.36 11.26 -15.67
N ALA A 243 9.47 11.55 -14.98
CA ALA A 243 10.16 10.60 -14.12
C ALA A 243 9.32 10.12 -12.91
N PHE A 244 8.29 10.87 -12.52
CA PHE A 244 7.42 10.56 -11.38
C PHE A 244 5.96 10.36 -11.79
N HIS A 245 5.71 10.12 -13.08
CA HIS A 245 4.37 9.79 -13.56
C HIS A 245 4.01 8.34 -13.20
N VAL A 246 3.67 8.14 -11.94
CA VAL A 246 3.31 6.83 -11.39
C VAL A 246 2.19 7.00 -10.36
N PRO A 247 1.32 6.01 -10.20
CA PRO A 247 0.33 6.03 -9.13
C PRO A 247 0.99 5.77 -7.77
N THR A 248 0.47 6.41 -6.73
CA THR A 248 0.72 6.00 -5.35
C THR A 248 0.29 4.54 -5.17
N PRO A 249 1.16 3.66 -4.64
CA PRO A 249 0.88 2.23 -4.62
C PRO A 249 -0.26 1.91 -3.67
N ALA A 250 -1.40 1.46 -4.22
CA ALA A 250 -2.55 1.01 -3.43
C ALA A 250 -2.33 -0.38 -2.78
N ASP A 251 -1.23 -1.04 -3.12
CA ASP A 251 -0.87 -2.37 -2.65
C ASP A 251 0.29 -2.32 -1.64
N THR A 252 0.46 -1.21 -0.92
CA THR A 252 1.47 -1.12 0.15
C THR A 252 1.09 -1.94 1.40
N ILE A 253 2.08 -2.35 2.20
CA ILE A 253 1.92 -3.09 3.47
C ILE A 253 1.77 -2.12 4.63
N TYR A 254 2.15 -0.86 4.41
CA TYR A 254 2.03 0.20 5.39
C TYR A 254 0.62 0.78 5.29
N LEU A 255 0.04 1.17 6.42
CA LEU A 255 -1.21 1.92 6.36
C LEU A 255 -0.94 3.27 5.73
N ALA A 256 -1.78 3.67 4.79
CA ALA A 256 -1.67 4.93 4.10
C ALA A 256 -3.00 5.70 4.14
N THR A 257 -2.92 7.01 4.25
CA THR A 257 -4.09 7.88 4.15
C THR A 257 -3.83 9.00 3.15
N ILE A 258 -4.78 9.27 2.24
CA ILE A 258 -4.66 10.34 1.25
C ILE A 258 -5.83 11.30 1.40
N TYR A 259 -5.52 12.57 1.73
CA TYR A 259 -6.48 13.65 1.81
C TYR A 259 -6.38 14.55 0.58
N GLY A 260 -7.53 14.96 0.05
CA GLY A 260 -7.61 15.96 -1.01
C GLY A 260 -8.89 16.79 -0.94
N ILE A 261 -8.88 17.93 -1.62
CA ILE A 261 -10.06 18.76 -1.83
C ILE A 261 -10.58 18.49 -3.25
N GLN A 262 -11.90 18.39 -3.39
CA GLN A 262 -12.53 18.23 -4.69
C GLN A 262 -12.11 19.38 -5.63
N TYR A 263 -11.63 19.03 -6.82
CA TYR A 263 -11.13 19.96 -7.85
C TYR A 263 -9.77 20.62 -7.56
N ASP A 264 -9.03 20.19 -6.52
CA ASP A 264 -7.61 20.52 -6.42
C ASP A 264 -6.89 20.01 -7.69
N PRO A 265 -6.35 20.89 -8.55
CA PRO A 265 -5.77 20.47 -9.81
C PRO A 265 -4.51 19.63 -9.65
N VAL A 266 -3.85 19.63 -8.50
CA VAL A 266 -2.68 18.80 -8.28
C VAL A 266 -3.09 17.40 -7.83
N ALA A 267 -4.01 17.30 -6.89
CA ALA A 267 -4.44 16.02 -6.29
C ALA A 267 -5.60 15.33 -7.02
N GLN A 268 -6.33 16.08 -7.84
CA GLN A 268 -7.45 15.63 -8.66
C GLN A 268 -7.44 16.42 -9.97
N PHE A 269 -6.66 15.94 -10.94
CA PHE A 269 -6.57 16.49 -12.29
C PHE A 269 -7.61 15.84 -13.23
N PRO A 270 -8.22 16.58 -14.17
CA PRO A 270 -9.18 16.04 -15.13
C PRO A 270 -8.67 14.81 -15.91
N ALA A 271 -9.55 13.85 -16.19
CA ALA A 271 -9.25 12.60 -16.90
C ALA A 271 -9.06 12.78 -18.42
N GLY A 272 -9.83 13.69 -19.02
CA GLY A 272 -9.87 13.87 -20.47
C GLY A 272 -9.17 15.15 -20.91
N ILE A 273 -8.20 15.03 -21.83
CA ILE A 273 -7.37 16.15 -22.36
C ILE A 273 -8.18 17.15 -23.23
N PHE A 274 -9.50 17.08 -23.26
CA PHE A 274 -10.37 18.00 -24.04
C PHE A 274 -11.71 18.30 -23.35
N ASN A 275 -11.83 18.06 -22.04
CA ASN A 275 -13.00 18.57 -21.32
C ASN A 275 -12.71 20.00 -20.88
N ILE A 276 -12.93 20.96 -21.81
CA ILE A 276 -12.68 22.38 -21.62
C ILE A 276 -13.27 22.90 -20.29
N SER A 277 -14.44 22.41 -19.90
CA SER A 277 -15.06 22.82 -18.64
C SER A 277 -14.29 22.35 -17.41
N ALA A 278 -13.81 21.11 -17.40
CA ALA A 278 -12.99 20.57 -16.33
C ALA A 278 -11.57 21.13 -16.33
N ASP A 279 -10.98 21.40 -17.50
CA ASP A 279 -9.67 22.03 -17.64
C ASP A 279 -9.68 23.46 -17.10
N LEU A 280 -10.70 24.26 -17.48
CA LEU A 280 -10.89 25.60 -16.91
C LEU A 280 -11.18 25.53 -15.41
N ASN A 281 -11.97 24.56 -14.97
CA ASN A 281 -12.23 24.36 -13.55
C ASN A 281 -10.94 24.06 -12.78
N ALA A 282 -10.05 23.22 -13.32
CA ALA A 282 -8.75 22.92 -12.73
C ALA A 282 -7.85 24.17 -12.67
N ILE A 283 -7.84 25.01 -13.72
CA ILE A 283 -7.10 26.28 -13.72
C ILE A 283 -7.55 27.20 -12.59
N PHE A 284 -8.87 27.36 -12.41
CA PHE A 284 -9.41 28.19 -11.33
C PHE A 284 -9.39 27.51 -9.96
N GLY A 285 -9.20 26.18 -9.91
CA GLY A 285 -9.08 25.39 -8.69
C GLY A 285 -7.72 25.46 -8.00
N VAL A 286 -6.70 26.11 -8.59
CA VAL A 286 -5.35 26.24 -8.01
C VAL A 286 -5.33 26.69 -6.54
N PRO A 287 -6.17 27.66 -6.09
CA PRO A 287 -6.21 28.05 -4.67
C PRO A 287 -6.61 26.92 -3.72
N LEU A 288 -7.37 25.92 -4.19
CA LEU A 288 -7.75 24.75 -3.38
C LEU A 288 -6.52 23.92 -2.98
N HIS A 289 -5.50 23.85 -3.85
CA HIS A 289 -4.29 23.07 -3.57
C HIS A 289 -3.62 23.53 -2.29
N THR A 290 -3.45 24.85 -2.14
CA THR A 290 -2.82 25.47 -0.97
C THR A 290 -3.67 25.41 0.30
N GLN A 291 -4.96 25.09 0.19
CA GLN A 291 -5.87 25.01 1.32
C GLN A 291 -5.89 23.64 1.98
N THR A 292 -5.43 22.58 1.30
CA THR A 292 -5.44 21.21 1.86
C THR A 292 -4.77 21.12 3.23
N PRO A 293 -3.54 21.62 3.48
CA PRO A 293 -2.94 21.55 4.81
C PRO A 293 -3.60 22.48 5.85
N LEU A 294 -4.50 23.37 5.40
CA LEU A 294 -5.21 24.36 6.22
C LEU A 294 -6.69 23.99 6.44
N LEU A 295 -7.09 22.77 6.06
CA LEU A 295 -8.45 22.28 6.32
C LEU A 295 -8.73 22.29 7.81
N THR A 296 -9.99 22.53 8.17
CA THR A 296 -10.46 22.42 9.55
C THR A 296 -11.01 21.02 9.81
N ALA A 297 -11.05 20.61 11.08
CA ALA A 297 -11.72 19.37 11.49
C ALA A 297 -13.19 19.28 11.00
N ALA A 298 -13.89 20.42 10.96
CA ALA A 298 -15.27 20.48 10.47
C ALA A 298 -15.36 20.19 8.96
N GLN A 299 -14.40 20.69 8.15
CA GLN A 299 -14.34 20.38 6.73
C GLN A 299 -13.96 18.92 6.49
N LEU A 300 -13.00 18.38 7.25
CA LEU A 300 -12.65 16.96 7.17
C LEU A 300 -13.81 16.03 7.52
N ALA A 301 -14.68 16.41 8.46
CA ALA A 301 -15.87 15.64 8.79
C ALA A 301 -16.88 15.52 7.62
N THR A 302 -16.75 16.35 6.59
CA THR A 302 -17.57 16.26 5.36
C THR A 302 -16.93 15.39 4.28
N ALA A 303 -15.71 14.89 4.49
CA ALA A 303 -14.99 14.14 3.49
C ALA A 303 -15.71 12.84 3.13
N VAL A 304 -15.77 12.56 1.82
CA VAL A 304 -16.17 11.24 1.32
C VAL A 304 -14.98 10.31 1.45
N GLN A 305 -15.17 9.21 2.17
CA GLN A 305 -14.15 8.19 2.41
C GLN A 305 -14.28 7.01 1.46
N GLN A 306 -13.15 6.50 0.98
CA GLN A 306 -13.05 5.24 0.25
C GLN A 306 -11.81 4.46 0.70
N GLN A 307 -11.94 3.17 1.01
CA GLN A 307 -10.81 2.29 1.32
C GLN A 307 -10.45 1.44 0.11
N ILE A 308 -9.16 1.33 -0.22
CA ILE A 308 -8.62 0.37 -1.18
C ILE A 308 -7.35 -0.24 -0.59
N GLY A 309 -7.39 -1.54 -0.28
CA GLY A 309 -6.28 -2.20 0.43
C GLY A 309 -5.99 -1.52 1.77
N ASN A 310 -4.71 -1.25 2.02
CA ASN A 310 -4.24 -0.54 3.21
C ASN A 310 -4.29 1.00 3.09
N THR A 311 -4.85 1.52 1.98
CA THR A 311 -4.94 2.96 1.74
C THR A 311 -6.36 3.48 1.91
N THR A 312 -6.52 4.47 2.78
CA THR A 312 -7.76 5.23 2.96
C THR A 312 -7.70 6.54 2.17
N TYR A 313 -8.73 6.83 1.38
CA TYR A 313 -8.83 8.06 0.58
C TYR A 313 -9.95 8.94 1.15
N PHE A 314 -9.67 10.21 1.34
CA PHE A 314 -10.61 11.23 1.83
C PHE A 314 -10.68 12.39 0.85
N ILE A 315 -11.87 12.67 0.33
CA ILE A 315 -12.12 13.81 -0.54
C ILE A 315 -13.12 14.75 0.10
N VAL A 316 -12.64 15.94 0.47
CA VAL A 316 -13.48 17.03 0.97
C VAL A 316 -14.22 17.66 -0.22
N PRO A 317 -15.56 17.58 -0.28
CA PRO A 317 -16.31 18.17 -1.37
C PRO A 317 -16.22 19.70 -1.34
N THR A 318 -16.27 20.33 -2.52
CA THR A 318 -16.38 21.79 -2.63
C THR A 318 -17.83 22.20 -2.83
N THR A 319 -18.24 23.29 -2.18
CA THR A 319 -19.59 23.84 -2.33
C THR A 319 -19.76 24.55 -3.67
N ASN A 320 -18.70 25.23 -4.12
CA ASN A 320 -18.69 26.06 -5.32
C ASN A 320 -17.79 25.46 -6.37
N LEU A 321 -18.22 25.59 -7.63
CA LEU A 321 -17.44 25.22 -8.81
C LEU A 321 -16.35 26.28 -9.04
N PRO A 322 -15.03 25.94 -8.96
CA PRO A 322 -13.96 26.89 -9.20
C PRO A 322 -14.05 27.62 -10.53
N LEU A 323 -14.57 26.95 -11.57
CA LEU A 323 -14.85 27.54 -12.88
C LEU A 323 -15.66 28.86 -12.81
N LEU A 324 -16.47 29.03 -11.77
CA LEU A 324 -17.35 30.18 -11.58
C LEU A 324 -16.79 31.22 -10.61
N ASP A 325 -15.63 30.99 -9.99
CA ASP A 325 -15.03 31.93 -9.05
C ASP A 325 -14.62 33.26 -9.68
N PRO A 326 -14.14 33.34 -10.93
CA PRO A 326 -13.93 34.63 -11.59
C PRO A 326 -15.19 35.48 -11.67
N LEU A 327 -16.35 34.86 -11.89
CA LEU A 327 -17.63 35.57 -11.94
C LEU A 327 -18.00 36.11 -10.56
N ARG A 328 -17.81 35.30 -9.51
CA ARG A 328 -18.03 35.73 -8.12
C ARG A 328 -17.09 36.84 -7.67
N MET A 329 -15.83 36.80 -8.12
CA MET A 329 -14.78 37.71 -7.68
C MET A 329 -14.76 39.04 -8.45
N PHE A 330 -15.01 39.02 -9.76
CA PHE A 330 -14.80 40.18 -10.63
C PHE A 330 -16.08 40.86 -11.11
N VAL A 331 -17.27 40.29 -10.87
CA VAL A 331 -18.56 40.92 -11.20
C VAL A 331 -19.26 41.36 -9.92
N PRO A 332 -19.21 42.66 -9.57
CA PRO A 332 -19.87 43.17 -8.37
C PRO A 332 -21.38 42.98 -8.43
N ILE A 333 -22.01 42.73 -7.27
CA ILE A 333 -23.47 42.63 -7.06
C ILE A 333 -24.12 41.41 -7.74
N LEU A 334 -23.84 41.16 -9.02
CA LEU A 334 -24.46 40.09 -9.80
C LEU A 334 -23.61 38.82 -9.92
N GLY A 335 -22.33 38.84 -9.54
CA GLY A 335 -21.42 37.70 -9.66
C GLY A 335 -21.92 36.44 -8.96
N ASN A 336 -22.27 36.52 -7.67
CA ASN A 336 -22.81 35.38 -6.92
C ASN A 336 -24.15 34.88 -7.48
N PRO A 337 -25.18 35.72 -7.70
CA PRO A 337 -26.44 35.26 -8.31
C PRO A 337 -26.27 34.58 -9.67
N LEU A 338 -25.40 35.10 -10.54
CA LEU A 338 -25.15 34.50 -11.85
C LEU A 338 -24.37 33.19 -11.73
N ALA A 339 -23.38 33.11 -10.83
CA ALA A 339 -22.65 31.87 -10.57
C ALA A 339 -23.59 30.78 -10.03
N ASP A 340 -24.44 31.11 -9.06
CA ASP A 340 -25.37 30.15 -8.46
C ASP A 340 -26.44 29.68 -9.46
N LEU A 341 -26.84 30.55 -10.40
CA LEU A 341 -27.71 30.18 -11.51
C LEU A 341 -27.04 29.21 -12.49
N LEU A 342 -25.75 29.40 -12.80
CA LEU A 342 -25.02 28.60 -13.79
C LEU A 342 -24.49 27.27 -13.22
N GLN A 343 -24.14 27.24 -11.93
CA GLN A 343 -23.53 26.10 -11.26
C GLN A 343 -24.26 24.77 -11.45
N PRO A 344 -25.59 24.64 -11.27
CA PRO A 344 -26.28 23.36 -11.45
C PRO A 344 -26.22 22.83 -12.89
N PHE A 345 -26.03 23.71 -13.89
CA PHE A 345 -25.88 23.30 -15.30
C PHE A 345 -24.43 22.92 -15.65
N LEU A 346 -23.44 23.62 -15.07
CA LEU A 346 -22.03 23.39 -15.36
C LEU A 346 -21.41 22.27 -14.54
N LYS A 347 -21.87 22.07 -13.29
CA LYS A 347 -21.31 21.08 -12.38
C LYS A 347 -21.31 19.65 -12.95
N PRO A 348 -22.40 19.14 -13.57
CA PRO A 348 -22.36 17.82 -14.19
C PRO A 348 -21.34 17.69 -15.34
N LEU A 349 -21.14 18.76 -16.12
CA LEU A 349 -20.17 18.78 -17.24
C LEU A 349 -18.72 18.77 -16.74
N VAL A 350 -18.47 19.51 -15.65
CA VAL A 350 -17.18 19.54 -14.98
C VAL A 350 -16.90 18.20 -14.30
N ASP A 351 -17.85 17.69 -13.49
CA ASP A 351 -17.73 16.41 -12.79
C ASP A 351 -17.47 15.25 -13.77
N PHE A 352 -18.12 15.29 -14.94
CA PHE A 352 -17.87 14.35 -16.02
C PHE A 352 -16.41 14.32 -16.47
N GLY A 353 -15.72 15.47 -16.48
CA GLY A 353 -14.30 15.55 -16.86
C GLY A 353 -13.35 14.96 -15.83
N TYR A 354 -13.79 14.76 -14.58
CA TYR A 354 -13.00 14.12 -13.54
C TYR A 354 -13.27 12.61 -13.43
N ALA A 355 -14.39 12.13 -13.97
CA ALA A 355 -14.75 10.72 -13.98
C ALA A 355 -13.76 9.87 -14.79
N THR A 356 -13.36 8.72 -14.23
CA THR A 356 -12.41 7.76 -14.82
C THR A 356 -13.02 6.83 -15.87
N GLY A 357 -14.21 7.15 -16.37
CA GLY A 357 -14.93 6.39 -17.39
C GLY A 357 -16.17 7.16 -17.84
N LEU A 358 -16.54 7.03 -19.12
CA LEU A 358 -17.71 7.68 -19.74
C LEU A 358 -19.04 7.36 -18.96
N PRO A 359 -20.10 8.20 -19.08
CA PRO A 359 -21.05 8.46 -17.99
C PRO A 359 -22.26 7.50 -17.94
N GLY A 360 -22.77 7.21 -16.73
CA GLY A 360 -24.09 6.60 -16.52
C GLY A 360 -24.28 5.89 -15.18
N PRO A 361 -25.53 5.56 -14.78
CA PRO A 361 -25.97 5.28 -13.40
C PRO A 361 -25.58 3.88 -12.86
N LEU A 362 -24.43 3.35 -13.27
CA LEU A 362 -23.94 2.03 -12.88
C LEU A 362 -22.57 2.19 -12.20
N GLN A 363 -22.62 2.48 -10.89
CA GLN A 363 -21.50 2.34 -9.94
C GLN A 363 -21.15 0.86 -9.65
N SER A 364 -21.25 -0.03 -10.63
CA SER A 364 -20.84 -1.42 -10.47
C SER A 364 -20.12 -1.83 -11.73
N LEU A 365 -18.96 -2.49 -11.60
CA LEU A 365 -18.00 -2.89 -12.64
C LEU A 365 -16.75 -1.99 -12.78
N SER A 366 -16.05 -1.79 -11.67
CA SER A 366 -14.58 -1.64 -11.69
C SER A 366 -13.93 -2.56 -10.66
N SER A 367 -14.49 -3.77 -10.50
CA SER A 367 -13.78 -4.90 -9.92
C SER A 367 -13.25 -5.74 -11.07
N VAL A 368 -11.92 -5.76 -11.25
CA VAL A 368 -11.07 -6.88 -11.70
C VAL A 368 -9.73 -6.30 -12.21
N ALA A 369 -8.70 -6.60 -11.42
CA ALA A 369 -7.27 -6.75 -11.69
C ALA A 369 -6.67 -6.34 -13.05
N VAL A 370 -5.52 -5.64 -12.97
CA VAL A 370 -4.35 -6.01 -13.77
C VAL A 370 -3.26 -6.45 -12.81
N ALA A 371 -3.21 -7.76 -12.58
CA ALA A 371 -2.01 -8.44 -12.13
C ALA A 371 -1.00 -8.48 -13.29
N GLY A 372 0.27 -8.20 -12.99
CA GLY A 372 1.42 -8.72 -13.73
C GLY A 372 1.61 -8.26 -15.18
N ALA A 373 2.29 -7.14 -15.38
CA ALA A 373 3.24 -6.97 -16.49
C ALA A 373 4.15 -5.78 -16.19
N SER A 374 5.33 -6.03 -15.62
CA SER A 374 6.46 -5.12 -15.75
C SER A 374 7.26 -5.53 -16.98
N PRO A 375 7.28 -4.73 -18.07
CA PRO A 375 8.42 -4.74 -18.97
C PRO A 375 9.61 -4.18 -18.19
N GLY A 376 10.69 -4.95 -18.10
CA GLY A 376 11.93 -4.51 -17.49
C GLY A 376 12.40 -3.19 -18.11
N ILE A 377 12.39 -2.13 -17.31
CA ILE A 377 13.09 -0.89 -17.61
C ILE A 377 14.32 -0.85 -16.72
N SER A 378 15.48 -0.89 -17.37
CA SER A 378 16.77 -0.62 -16.78
C SER A 378 16.74 0.75 -16.09
N VAL A 379 16.87 0.70 -14.77
CA VAL A 379 16.77 1.82 -13.84
C VAL A 379 18.08 2.65 -13.86
N PRO A 380 18.06 3.98 -14.08
CA PRO A 380 19.19 4.84 -13.75
C PRO A 380 19.05 5.31 -12.29
N LEU A 381 19.21 4.38 -11.34
CA LEU A 381 19.21 4.65 -9.89
C LEU A 381 20.53 4.14 -9.27
N ALA A 382 21.63 4.30 -10.02
CA ALA A 382 22.96 3.86 -9.60
C ALA A 382 23.93 5.02 -9.37
N THR A 383 23.52 6.27 -9.58
CA THR A 383 24.37 7.43 -9.36
C THR A 383 23.86 8.24 -8.17
N GLY A 384 24.25 7.84 -6.96
CA GLY A 384 24.00 8.62 -5.75
C GLY A 384 23.91 7.85 -4.44
N LEU A 385 23.72 6.52 -4.47
CA LEU A 385 23.65 5.71 -3.24
C LEU A 385 25.06 5.32 -2.76
N PRO A 386 25.39 5.48 -1.47
CA PRO A 386 26.63 4.92 -0.93
C PRO A 386 26.60 3.38 -1.03
N PRO A 387 27.74 2.73 -1.29
CA PRO A 387 27.80 1.28 -1.33
C PRO A 387 27.40 0.71 0.04
N ALA A 388 26.60 -0.37 0.02
CA ALA A 388 26.24 -1.11 1.22
C ALA A 388 27.51 -1.48 1.99
N GLY A 389 27.67 -0.91 3.18
CA GLY A 389 28.82 -1.14 4.04
C GLY A 389 28.92 -2.62 4.41
N PHE A 390 30.05 -3.23 4.08
CA PHE A 390 30.44 -4.52 4.62
C PHE A 390 30.60 -4.41 6.14
N LEU A 391 29.76 -5.11 6.90
CA LEU A 391 30.01 -5.35 8.32
C LEU A 391 31.22 -6.30 8.48
N PRO A 392 32.16 -6.04 9.41
CA PRO A 392 33.27 -6.95 9.66
C PRO A 392 32.79 -8.20 10.41
N ILE A 393 33.20 -9.37 9.94
CA ILE A 393 33.04 -10.65 10.63
C ILE A 393 33.92 -10.62 11.90
N PRO A 394 33.41 -10.93 13.11
CA PRO A 394 34.24 -11.05 14.29
C PRO A 394 35.06 -12.35 14.20
N SER A 395 36.38 -12.23 14.05
CA SER A 395 37.30 -13.36 14.18
C SER A 395 37.57 -13.65 15.65
N ASN A 396 37.03 -14.74 16.17
CA ASN A 396 37.55 -15.40 17.37
C ASN A 396 37.62 -16.91 17.13
N ALA A 397 38.83 -17.42 16.84
CA ALA A 397 39.32 -18.73 17.26
C ALA A 397 40.74 -19.00 16.70
N ARG A 398 41.75 -18.62 17.49
CA ARG A 398 42.89 -19.45 17.98
C ARG A 398 44.15 -18.62 18.19
#